data_AF-A0A845S6R0-F1
#
_entry.id   AF-A0A845S6R0-F1
#
_cell.length_a   1.000
_cell.length_b   1.000
_cell.length_c   1.000
_cell.angle_alpha   90.00
_cell.angle_beta   90.00
_cell.angle_gamma   90.00
#
_symmetry.space_group_name_H-M   'P 1'
#
loop_
_entity.id
_entity.type
_entity.pdbx_description
1 polymer ?
#
loop_
_entity_poly.entity_id
_entity_poly.type
_entity_poly.pdbx_seq_one_letter_code
_entity_poly.pdbx_strand_id
1 'polypeptide(L)'
;TEAVSDDGAISGRGSPLKRGIASGVMTAVGGLGHALPYLIPHFWTATIIAMVVVFFELWAIVWIQNKYMEAPFFRAALQVVVGGALVLAAGILIGSG
;
A
#
# COMPACT_ATOMS: atom_id res chain seq x y z
N THR A 1 8.08 5.98 -16.07
CA THR A 1 7.91 7.21 -16.88
C THR A 1 6.51 7.35 -17.47
N GLU A 2 5.62 6.36 -17.34
CA GLU A 2 4.25 6.36 -17.91
C GLU A 2 3.29 7.45 -17.39
N ALA A 3 3.36 7.80 -16.10
CA ALA A 3 2.41 8.75 -15.52
C ALA A 3 2.62 10.20 -15.98
N VAL A 4 3.83 10.61 -16.39
CA VAL A 4 4.13 11.95 -16.91
C VAL A 4 3.97 12.01 -18.44
N SER A 5 4.10 10.85 -19.11
CA SER A 5 3.92 10.75 -20.55
C SER A 5 2.44 10.64 -20.97
N ASP A 6 1.58 10.16 -20.09
CA ASP A 6 0.12 10.22 -20.25
C ASP A 6 -0.44 11.52 -19.64
N ASP A 7 -0.57 12.55 -20.49
CA ASP A 7 -1.13 13.86 -20.12
C ASP A 7 -2.65 13.83 -19.83
N GLY A 8 -3.29 12.69 -20.05
CA GLY A 8 -4.72 12.49 -19.82
C GLY A 8 -5.62 12.94 -20.97
N ALA A 9 -5.07 13.51 -22.06
CA ALA A 9 -5.87 14.05 -23.17
C ALA A 9 -6.61 12.95 -23.95
N ILE A 10 -5.95 11.81 -24.15
CA ILE A 10 -6.53 10.64 -24.83
C ILE A 10 -7.10 9.63 -23.82
N SER A 11 -6.45 9.45 -22.66
CA SER A 11 -6.85 8.42 -21.68
C SER A 11 -8.01 8.83 -20.78
N GLY A 12 -8.36 10.13 -20.71
CA GLY A 12 -9.41 10.65 -19.84
C GLY A 12 -9.08 10.58 -18.34
N ARG A 13 -7.85 10.18 -17.96
CA ARG A 13 -7.43 9.98 -16.56
C ARG A 13 -7.12 11.27 -15.80
N GLY A 14 -7.22 12.42 -16.47
CA GLY A 14 -6.91 13.73 -15.91
C GLY A 14 -5.40 13.99 -15.79
N SER A 15 -5.07 15.14 -15.18
CA SER A 15 -3.70 15.66 -15.17
C SER A 15 -2.68 14.69 -14.53
N PRO A 16 -1.52 14.49 -15.18
CA PRO A 16 -0.46 13.60 -14.71
C PRO A 16 0.11 14.03 -13.34
N LEU A 17 0.18 15.34 -13.09
CA LEU A 17 0.71 15.90 -11.84
C LEU A 17 -0.19 15.53 -10.65
N LYS A 18 -1.51 15.63 -10.81
CA LYS A 18 -2.46 15.28 -9.74
C LYS A 18 -2.37 13.80 -9.39
N ARG A 19 -2.25 12.94 -10.40
CA ARG A 19 -2.09 11.49 -10.24
C ARG A 19 -0.77 11.15 -9.53
N GLY A 20 0.33 11.79 -9.94
CA GLY A 20 1.65 11.59 -9.34
C GLY A 20 1.70 12.02 -7.87
N ILE A 21 1.13 13.17 -7.53
CA ILE A 21 1.04 13.62 -6.12
C ILE A 21 0.17 12.65 -5.31
N ALA A 22 -1.00 12.27 -5.83
CA ALA A 22 -1.89 11.34 -5.14
C ALA A 22 -1.21 9.99 -4.89
N SER A 23 -0.53 9.41 -5.89
CA SER A 23 0.19 8.14 -5.71
C SER A 23 1.36 8.30 -4.75
N GLY A 24 2.15 9.37 -4.86
CA GLY A 24 3.30 9.62 -3.99
C GLY A 24 2.90 9.79 -2.52
N VAL A 25 1.84 10.56 -2.26
CA VAL A 25 1.31 10.74 -0.90
C VAL A 25 0.78 9.42 -0.36
N MET A 26 0.00 8.66 -1.14
CA MET A 26 -0.51 7.37 -0.68
C MET A 26 0.60 6.35 -0.40
N THR A 27 1.66 6.33 -1.23
CA THR A 27 2.84 5.49 -0.98
C THR A 27 3.54 5.91 0.31
N ALA A 28 3.74 7.21 0.54
CA ALA A 28 4.36 7.70 1.76
C ALA A 28 3.50 7.38 2.99
N VAL A 29 2.19 7.59 2.91
CA VAL A 29 1.24 7.29 4.00
C VAL A 29 1.27 5.81 4.35
N GLY A 30 1.17 4.91 3.37
CA GLY A 30 1.23 3.47 3.62
C GLY A 30 2.59 3.02 4.15
N GLY A 31 3.69 3.47 3.52
CA GLY A 31 5.03 3.09 3.93
C GLY A 31 5.39 3.59 5.34
N LEU A 32 4.96 4.81 5.69
CA LEU A 32 5.16 5.36 7.04
C LEU A 32 4.20 4.74 8.05
N GLY A 33 2.95 4.44 7.68
CA GLY A 33 1.93 3.91 8.59
C GLY A 33 2.42 2.71 9.40
N HIS A 34 2.96 1.71 8.72
CA HIS A 34 3.49 0.51 9.38
C HIS A 34 4.95 0.64 9.86
N ALA A 35 5.72 1.63 9.39
CA ALA A 35 7.10 1.84 9.80
C ALA A 35 7.25 2.68 11.08
N LEU A 36 6.38 3.68 11.27
CA LEU A 36 6.40 4.58 12.43
C LEU A 36 6.35 3.88 13.80
N PRO A 37 5.61 2.76 13.99
CA PRO A 37 5.62 2.03 15.25
C PRO A 37 7.01 1.59 15.71
N TYR A 38 7.97 1.39 14.80
CA TYR A 38 9.36 1.03 15.13
C TYR A 38 10.20 2.17 15.70
N LEU A 39 9.64 3.38 15.84
CA LEU A 39 10.22 4.44 16.67
C LEU A 39 10.05 4.15 18.17
N ILE A 40 9.17 3.22 18.54
CA ILE A 40 9.01 2.76 19.93
C ILE A 40 10.20 1.85 20.28
N PRO A 41 10.97 2.11 21.34
CA PRO A 41 12.18 1.34 21.69
C PRO A 41 11.88 -0.04 22.30
N HIS A 42 10.69 -0.60 22.05
CA HIS A 42 10.29 -1.93 22.49
C HIS A 42 9.79 -2.73 21.28
N PHE A 43 10.65 -3.62 20.79
CA PHE A 43 10.47 -4.33 19.52
C PHE A 43 9.10 -5.03 19.41
N TRP A 44 8.75 -5.88 20.39
CA TRP A 44 7.49 -6.62 20.35
C TRP A 44 6.25 -5.71 20.37
N THR A 45 6.33 -4.58 21.09
CA THR A 45 5.23 -3.61 21.11
C THR A 45 5.11 -2.92 19.76
N ALA A 46 6.23 -2.48 19.19
CA ALA A 46 6.27 -1.89 17.85
C ALA A 46 5.73 -2.85 16.78
N THR A 47 6.15 -4.12 16.82
CA THR A 47 5.70 -5.14 15.86
C THR A 47 4.21 -5.43 15.98
N ILE A 48 3.67 -5.57 17.20
CA ILE A 48 2.22 -5.77 17.38
C ILE A 48 1.43 -4.59 16.83
N ILE A 49 1.85 -3.36 17.13
CA ILE A 49 1.19 -2.15 16.62
C ILE A 49 1.29 -2.09 15.09
N ALA A 50 2.46 -2.34 14.51
CA ALA A 50 2.66 -2.37 13.06
C ALA A 50 1.75 -3.41 12.39
N MET A 51 1.62 -4.62 12.96
CA MET A 51 0.72 -5.64 12.44
C MET A 51 -0.75 -5.20 12.45
N VAL A 52 -1.18 -4.50 13.51
CA VAL A 52 -2.54 -3.94 13.58
C VAL A 52 -2.75 -2.86 12.52
N VAL A 53 -1.77 -1.96 12.33
CA VAL A 53 -1.84 -0.92 11.29
C VAL A 53 -1.93 -1.55 9.91
N VAL A 54 -1.05 -2.50 9.59
CA VAL A 54 -1.05 -3.21 8.30
C VAL A 54 -2.38 -3.90 8.06
N PHE A 55 -2.97 -4.55 9.07
CA PHE A 55 -4.30 -5.15 8.95
C PHE A 55 -5.34 -4.12 8.48
N PHE A 56 -5.41 -2.95 9.13
CA PHE A 56 -6.35 -1.91 8.69
C PHE A 56 -6.00 -1.33 7.32
N GLU A 57 -4.72 -1.18 6.99
CA GLU A 57 -4.27 -0.72 5.67
C GLU A 57 -4.72 -1.67 4.56
N LEU A 58 -4.51 -2.98 4.71
CA LEU A 58 -4.92 -3.97 3.70
C LEU A 58 -6.46 -3.98 3.54
N TRP A 59 -7.21 -3.90 4.63
CA TRP A 59 -8.68 -3.81 4.57
C TRP A 59 -9.15 -2.54 3.87
N ALA A 60 -8.51 -1.40 4.15
CA ALA A 60 -8.82 -0.15 3.48
C ALA A 60 -8.52 -0.23 1.98
N ILE A 61 -7.40 -0.82 1.58
CA ILE A 61 -7.03 -1.02 0.18
C ILE A 61 -8.04 -1.91 -0.54
N VAL A 62 -8.42 -3.05 0.06
CA VAL A 62 -9.41 -3.97 -0.51
C VAL A 62 -10.77 -3.28 -0.65
N TRP A 63 -11.18 -2.52 0.38
CA TRP A 63 -12.42 -1.75 0.34
C TRP A 63 -12.42 -0.69 -0.76
N ILE A 64 -11.33 0.09 -0.90
CA ILE A 64 -11.18 1.09 -1.96
C ILE A 64 -11.25 0.43 -3.35
N GLN A 65 -10.52 -0.68 -3.55
CA GLN A 65 -10.55 -1.42 -4.81
C GLN A 65 -11.94 -1.96 -5.13
N ASN A 66 -12.64 -2.51 -4.14
CA ASN A 66 -13.98 -3.02 -4.34
C ASN A 66 -14.99 -1.90 -4.62
N LYS A 67 -14.88 -0.77 -3.93
CA LYS A 67 -15.83 0.35 -4.03
C LYS A 67 -15.65 1.19 -5.29
N TYR A 68 -14.41 1.51 -5.65
CA TYR A 68 -14.10 2.51 -6.68
C TYR A 68 -13.54 1.92 -7.97
N MET A 69 -13.03 0.67 -7.93
CA MET A 69 -12.47 0.01 -9.11
C MET A 69 -13.30 -1.20 -9.54
N GLU A 70 -14.47 -1.39 -8.94
CA GLU A 70 -15.40 -2.50 -9.23
C GLU A 70 -14.74 -3.89 -9.15
N ALA A 71 -13.61 -3.99 -8.44
CA ALA A 71 -12.89 -5.24 -8.29
C ALA A 71 -13.69 -6.18 -7.37
N PRO A 72 -13.97 -7.44 -7.77
CA PRO A 72 -14.63 -8.39 -6.89
C PRO A 72 -13.85 -8.52 -5.59
N PHE A 73 -14.51 -8.36 -4.44
CA PHE A 73 -13.87 -8.30 -3.11
C PHE A 73 -12.87 -9.44 -2.90
N PHE A 74 -13.25 -10.67 -3.26
CA PHE A 74 -12.38 -11.83 -3.13
C PHE A 74 -11.09 -11.73 -3.96
N ARG A 75 -11.16 -11.21 -5.19
CA ARG A 75 -9.98 -11.02 -6.05
C ARG A 75 -9.08 -9.93 -5.49
N ALA A 76 -9.66 -8.79 -5.07
CA ALA A 76 -8.92 -7.71 -4.43
C ALA A 76 -8.23 -8.18 -3.14
N ALA A 77 -8.95 -8.91 -2.28
CA ALA A 77 -8.41 -9.47 -1.05
C ALA A 77 -7.26 -10.44 -1.32
N LEU A 78 -7.42 -11.38 -2.26
CA LEU A 78 -6.36 -12.31 -2.63
C LEU A 78 -5.11 -11.58 -3.12
N GLN A 79 -5.27 -10.64 -4.05
CA GLN A 79 -4.15 -9.88 -4.60
C GLN A 79 -3.40 -9.11 -3.51
N VAL A 80 -4.13 -8.42 -2.65
CA VAL A 80 -3.54 -7.56 -1.60
C VAL A 80 -2.85 -8.40 -0.53
N VAL A 81 -3.50 -9.47 -0.04
CA VAL A 81 -2.93 -10.31 1.01
C VAL A 81 -1.74 -11.13 0.49
N VAL A 82 -1.84 -11.74 -0.69
CA VAL A 82 -0.73 -12.49 -1.27
C VAL A 82 0.44 -11.56 -1.59
N GLY A 83 0.18 -10.41 -2.21
CA GLY A 83 1.21 -9.41 -2.47
C GLY A 83 1.91 -8.94 -1.19
N GLY A 84 1.13 -8.63 -0.15
CA GLY A 84 1.66 -8.24 1.17
C GLY A 84 2.49 -9.35 1.83
N ALA A 85 2.01 -10.59 1.78
CA ALA A 85 2.73 -11.73 2.35
C ALA A 85 4.08 -11.98 1.66
N LEU A 86 4.15 -11.81 0.33
CA LEU A 86 5.40 -11.94 -0.43
C LEU A 86 6.41 -10.85 -0.03
N VAL A 87 5.97 -9.60 0.12
CA VAL A 87 6.84 -8.49 0.54
C VAL A 87 7.35 -8.71 1.97
N LEU A 88 6.48 -9.15 2.89
CA LEU A 88 6.87 -9.49 4.25
C LEU A 88 7.90 -10.63 4.27
N ALA A 89 7.66 -11.71 3.53
CA ALA A 89 8.57 -12.84 3.43
C ALA A 89 9.95 -12.41 2.90
N ALA A 90 9.98 -11.59 1.84
CA ALA A 90 11.23 -11.02 1.32
C ALA A 90 11.95 -10.18 2.38
N GLY A 91 11.22 -9.34 3.13
CA GLY A 91 11.79 -8.55 4.23
C GLY A 91 12.42 -9.41 5.34
N ILE A 92 11.73 -10.47 5.76
CA ILE A 92 12.26 -11.41 6.76
C ILE A 92 13.52 -12.10 6.23
N LEU A 93 13.50 -12.61 5.00
CA LEU A 93 14.64 -13.31 4.40
C LEU A 93 15.87 -12.40 4.29
N ILE A 94 15.70 -11.17 3.80
CA ILE A 94 16.78 -10.18 3.69
C ILE A 94 17.27 -9.76 5.08
N GLY A 95 16.37 -9.58 6.05
CA GLY A 95 16.70 -9.14 7.40
C GLY A 95 17.25 -10.23 8.33
N SER A 96 17.14 -11.50 7.97
CA SER A 96 17.67 -12.65 8.73
C SER A 96 19.14 -12.99 8.44
N GLY A 97 19.79 -12.22 7.56
CA GLY A 97 21.20 -12.35 7.20
C GLY A 97 22.16 -11.56 8.09
#